data_AF-A0A920R781-F1
#
_entry.id   AF-A0A920R781-F1
#
_cell.length_a   1.000
_cell.length_b   1.000
_cell.length_c   1.000
_cell.angle_alpha   90.00
_cell.angle_beta   90.00
_cell.angle_gamma   90.00
#
_symmetry.space_group_name_H-M   'P 1'
#
loop_
_entity.id
_entity.type
_entity.pdbx_description
1 polymer ?
#
loop_
_entity_poly.entity_id
_entity_poly.type
_entity_poly.pdbx_seq_one_letter_code
_entity_poly.pdbx_strand_id
1 'polypeptide(L)' 'MPAANIHSQKILILDFGSQYTQLIARRVREAGVYCEIWDYEVAGKKPQGI' A
#
# COMPACT_ATOMS: atom_id res chain seq x y z
N MET A 1 -7.01 -22.46 -15.76
CA MET A 1 -6.58 -21.69 -14.57
C MET A 1 -6.08 -20.35 -15.05
N PRO A 2 -6.76 -19.21 -14.79
CA PRO A 2 -6.19 -17.92 -15.17
C PRO A 2 -4.96 -17.70 -14.28
N ALA A 3 -3.81 -17.46 -14.91
CA ALA A 3 -2.59 -17.11 -14.19
C ALA A 3 -2.89 -15.86 -13.34
N ALA A 4 -2.62 -15.93 -12.04
CA ALA A 4 -2.82 -14.81 -11.13
C ALA A 4 -2.16 -13.56 -11.73
N ASN A 5 -2.96 -12.55 -12.04
CA ASN A 5 -2.48 -11.32 -12.65
C ASN A 5 -1.56 -10.61 -11.64
N ILE A 6 -0.24 -10.80 -11.75
CA ILE A 6 0.74 -10.19 -10.86
C ILE A 6 0.70 -8.67 -10.88
N HIS A 7 0.19 -8.07 -11.96
CA HIS A 7 -0.02 -6.62 -12.07
C HIS A 7 -1.29 -6.13 -11.36
N SER A 8 -2.15 -7.04 -10.90
CA SER A 8 -3.30 -6.71 -10.05
C SER A 8 -2.96 -6.66 -8.55
N GLN A 9 -1.74 -7.06 -8.16
CA GLN A 9 -1.29 -7.03 -6.77
C GLN A 9 -0.88 -5.62 -6.37
N LYS A 10 -1.81 -4.90 -5.75
CA LYS A 10 -1.58 -3.60 -5.11
C LYS A 10 -1.21 -3.83 -3.64
N ILE A 11 -0.16 -3.17 -3.16
CA ILE A 11 0.24 -3.21 -1.75
C ILE A 11 -0.31 -1.98 -1.02
N LEU A 12 -0.97 -2.20 0.12
CA LEU A 12 -1.32 -1.15 1.05
C LEU A 12 -0.32 -1.16 2.22
N ILE A 13 0.35 -0.04 2.46
CA ILE A 13 1.24 0.18 3.60
C ILE A 13 0.45 0.96 4.64
N LEU A 14 0.28 0.37 5.83
CA LEU A 14 -0.32 1.05 6.97
C LEU A 14 0.79 1.71 7.79
N ASP A 15 0.71 3.03 7.92
CA ASP A 15 1.67 3.84 8.65
C ASP A 15 1.21 4.03 10.10
N PHE A 16 2.07 3.60 11.04
CA PHE A 16 1.90 3.80 12.48
C PHE A 16 2.87 4.85 13.03
N GLY A 17 3.43 5.71 12.17
CA GLY A 17 4.44 6.70 12.54
C GLY A 17 5.87 6.16 12.53
N SER A 18 6.12 5.11 11.74
CA SER A 18 7.48 4.58 11.60
C SER A 18 8.36 5.58 10.86
N GLN A 19 9.59 5.77 11.35
CA GLN A 19 10.61 6.58 10.67
C GLN A 19 10.97 6.04 9.27
N TYR A 20 10.58 4.80 8.97
CA TYR A 20 10.97 4.10 7.74
C TYR A 20 9.81 3.85 6.76
N THR A 21 8.58 4.28 7.04
CA THR A 21 7.41 4.01 6.18
C THR A 21 7.67 4.40 4.71
N GLN A 22 8.27 5.56 4.48
CA GLN A 22 8.59 6.03 3.13
C GLN A 22 9.72 5.23 2.45
N LEU A 23 10.69 4.73 3.22
CA LEU A 23 11.75 3.86 2.67
C LEU A 23 11.17 2.52 2.23
N ILE A 24 10.23 1.96 3.00
CA ILE A 24 9.52 0.73 2.62
C ILE A 24 8.77 0.95 1.31
N ALA A 25 7.98 2.03 1.20
CA ALA A 25 7.25 2.36 -0.03
C ALA A 25 8.19 2.58 -1.23
N ARG A 26 9.34 3.23 -1.02
CA ARG A 26 10.37 3.39 -2.06
C ARG A 26 10.86 2.04 -2.56
N ARG A 27 11.18 1.09 -1.66
CA ARG A 27 11.66 -0.24 -2.05
C ARG A 27 10.62 -1.04 -2.80
N VAL A 28 9.34 -0.95 -2.41
CA VAL A 28 8.23 -1.59 -3.12
C VAL A 28 8.09 -1.03 -4.55
N ARG A 29 8.20 0.29 -4.72
CA ARG A 29 8.14 0.93 -6.04
C ARG A 29 9.38 0.65 -6.90
N GLU A 30 10.56 0.58 -6.30
CA GLU A 30 11.80 0.14 -6.98
C GLU A 30 11.69 -1.31 -7.50
N ALA A 31 10.88 -2.15 -6.85
CA ALA A 31 10.55 -3.49 -7.32
C ALA A 31 9.45 -3.52 -8.42
N GLY A 32 8.97 -2.36 -8.87
CA GLY A 32 7.95 -2.26 -9.92
C GLY A 32 6.52 -2.55 -9.47
N VAL A 33 6.26 -2.59 -8.15
CA VAL A 33 4.94 -2.87 -7.59
C VAL A 33 4.27 -1.58 -7.14
N TYR A 34 2.99 -1.41 -7.49
CA TYR A 34 2.20 -0.27 -7.04
C TYR A 34 1.87 -0.36 -5.55
N CYS A 35 2.06 0.74 -4.82
CA CYS A 35 1.67 0.82 -3.41
C CYS A 35 1.14 2.20 -2.98
N GLU A 36 0.22 2.15 -2.02
CA GLU A 36 -0.33 3.30 -1.30
C GLU A 36 0.11 3.27 0.17
N ILE A 37 0.26 4.44 0.79
CA ILE A 37 0.51 4.58 2.23
C ILE A 37 -0.71 5.24 2.86
N TRP A 38 -1.32 4.60 3.84
CA TRP A 38 -2.42 5.15 4.61
C TRP A 38 -2.03 5.24 6.07
N ASP A 39 -2.41 6.33 6.73
CA ASP A 39 -2.33 6.41 8.19
C ASP A 39 -3.21 5.32 8.81
N TYR A 40 -2.67 4.57 9.78
CA TYR A 40 -3.42 3.53 10.49
C TYR A 40 -4.73 4.05 11.09
N GLU A 41 -4.75 5.29 11.59
CA GLU A 41 -5.96 5.89 12.17
C GLU A 41 -7.06 6.14 11.12
N VAL A 42 -6.65 6.34 9.86
CA VAL A 42 -7.56 6.55 8.73
C VAL A 42 -7.99 5.22 8.12
N ALA A 43 -7.14 4.20 8.13
CA ALA A 43 -7.44 2.89 7.57
C ALA A 43 -8.60 2.15 8.26
N GLY A 44 -8.90 2.48 9.52
CA GLY A 44 -10.08 1.97 10.23
C GLY A 44 -11.40 2.66 9.85
N LYS A 45 -11.36 3.78 9.11
CA LYS A 45 -12.55 4.50 8.66
C LYS A 45 -12.90 4.04 7.25
N LYS A 46 -14.07 3.42 7.08
CA LYS A 46 -14.64 3.22 5.73
C LYS A 46 -14.63 4.58 5.03
N PRO A 47 -14.09 4.70 3.80
CA PRO A 47 -14.13 5.96 3.07
C PRO A 47 -15.58 6.39 2.96
N GLN A 48 -15.91 7.55 3.55
CA GLN A 48 -17.21 8.17 3.42
C GLN A 48 -17.28 8.77 2.02
N GLY A 49 -17.77 7.95 1.09
CA GLY A 49 -18.27 8.37 -0.22
C GLY A 49 -17.23 8.92 -1.18
N ILE A 50 -16.88 8.09 -2.18
CA ILE A 50 -16.97 8.47 -3.60
C ILE A 50 -17.53 7.25 -4.34
#